data_AF-A0A3B9PBN8-F1
#
_entry.id   AF-A0A3B9PBN8-F1
#
_cell.length_a   1.000
_cell.length_b   1.000
_cell.length_c   1.000
_cell.angle_alpha   90.00
_cell.angle_beta   90.00
_cell.angle_gamma   90.00
#
_symmetry.space_group_name_H-M   'P 1'
#
loop_
_entity.id
_entity.type
_entity.pdbx_description
1 polymer ?
#
loop_
_entity_poly.entity_id
_entity_poly.type
_entity_poly.pdbx_seq_one_letter_code
_entity_poly.pdbx_strand_id
1 'polypeptide(L)' 'MESGEWCVVLNDPIIAQAKIVQRDGVNVIYSFKREDMSASKLIHQLSEKYRIRDLEVQDQPIEDVIRKIYEEQSLYN' A
#
# COMPACT_ATOMS: atom_id res chain seq x y z
N MET A 1 24.53 15.70 -27.69
CA MET A 1 23.29 16.29 -27.14
C MET A 1 22.81 15.32 -26.09
N GLU A 2 23.20 15.55 -24.84
CA GLU A 2 22.83 14.69 -23.71
C GLU A 2 21.41 15.03 -23.29
N SER A 3 20.46 14.15 -23.63
CA SER A 3 19.12 14.16 -23.07
C SER A 3 19.20 13.63 -21.64
N GLY A 4 19.45 14.52 -20.68
CA GLY A 4 19.36 14.21 -19.26
C GLY A 4 17.93 13.80 -18.91
N GLU A 5 17.72 12.51 -18.68
CA GLU A 5 16.52 12.02 -18.02
C GLU A 5 16.46 12.63 -16.62
N TRP A 6 15.53 13.56 -16.41
CA TRP A 6 15.25 14.08 -15.08
C TRP A 6 14.63 12.95 -14.27
N CYS A 7 15.46 12.25 -13.48
CA CYS A 7 14.97 11.38 -12.42
C CYS A 7 14.22 12.26 -11.41
N VAL A 8 12.90 12.34 -11.54
CA VAL A 8 12.05 12.89 -10.48
C VAL A 8 12.23 12.01 -9.26
N VAL A 9 12.95 12.52 -8.26
CA VAL A 9 13.06 11.87 -6.96
C VAL A 9 11.70 12.02 -6.28
N LEU A 10 10.79 11.11 -6.61
CA LEU A 10 9.50 10.97 -5.97
C LEU A 10 9.75 10.35 -4.61
N ASN A 11 9.83 11.20 -3.58
CA ASN A 11 9.86 10.74 -2.19
C ASN A 11 8.57 9.96 -1.90
N ASP A 12 8.75 8.77 -1.33
CA ASP A 12 7.63 7.92 -0.96
C ASP A 12 6.79 8.58 0.14
N PRO A 13 5.43 8.57 0.04
CA PRO A 13 4.58 9.05 1.11
C PRO A 13 4.58 8.08 2.30
N ILE A 14 5.61 8.16 3.14
CA ILE A 14 5.71 7.32 4.34
C ILE A 14 4.67 7.78 5.36
N ILE A 15 3.73 6.90 5.69
CA ILE A 15 2.71 7.10 6.73
C ILE A 15 2.99 6.10 7.85
N ALA A 16 3.03 6.56 9.10
CA ALA A 16 3.44 5.72 10.22
C ALA A 16 2.56 4.44 10.40
N GLN A 17 1.28 4.52 10.06
CA GLN A 17 0.34 3.40 10.21
C GLN A 17 0.04 2.64 8.90
N ALA A 18 0.78 2.91 7.82
CA ALA A 18 0.61 2.23 6.54
C ALA A 18 1.98 1.94 5.90
N LYS A 19 2.14 0.74 5.35
CA LYS A 19 3.36 0.31 4.67
C LYS A 19 3.12 0.34 3.17
N ILE A 20 4.08 0.87 2.42
CA ILE A 20 4.08 0.75 0.96
C ILE A 20 4.52 -0.67 0.63
N VAL A 21 3.67 -1.42 -0.07
CA VAL A 21 3.96 -2.80 -0.50
C VAL A 21 4.36 -2.88 -1.96
N GLN A 22 3.97 -1.88 -2.76
CA GLN A 22 4.32 -1.79 -4.16
C GLN A 22 4.30 -0.34 -4.62
N ARG A 23 5.20 -0.01 -5.56
CA ARG A 23 5.26 1.30 -6.18
C ARG A 23 5.63 1.20 -7.66
N ASP A 24 4.76 1.75 -8.50
CA ASP A 24 4.92 1.82 -9.95
C ASP A 24 4.79 3.28 -10.40
N GLY A 25 5.92 3.99 -10.37
CA GLY A 25 5.97 5.42 -10.70
C GLY A 25 5.15 6.28 -9.74
N VAL A 26 3.97 6.70 -10.19
CA VAL A 26 3.01 7.53 -9.44
C VAL A 26 1.93 6.71 -8.73
N ASN A 27 1.85 5.41 -9.03
CA ASN A 27 0.93 4.49 -8.37
C ASN A 27 1.64 3.89 -7.15
N VAL A 28 0.99 3.96 -6.00
CA VAL A 28 1.53 3.45 -4.74
C VAL A 28 0.47 2.63 -4.03
N ILE A 29 0.80 1.39 -3.69
CA ILE A 29 -0.09 0.48 -2.97
C ILE A 29 0.31 0.45 -1.51
N TYR A 30 -0.67 0.70 -0.64
CA TYR A 30 -0.49 0.69 0.81
C TYR A 30 -1.19 -0.52 1.43
N SER A 31 -0.51 -1.15 2.39
CA SER A 31 -1.08 -2.11 3.31
C SER A 31 -1.13 -1.51 4.72
N PHE A 32 -2.25 -1.67 5.40
CA PHE A 32 -2.48 -1.15 6.74
C PHE A 32 -3.37 -2.12 7.52
N LYS A 33 -3.28 -2.06 8.85
CA LYS A 33 -4.17 -2.82 9.73
C LYS A 33 -5.40 -1.99 10.04
N ARG A 34 -6.60 -2.58 9.84
CA ARG A 34 -7.87 -1.91 10.11
C ARG A 34 -8.07 -1.49 11.57
N GLU A 35 -7.44 -2.22 12.49
CA GLU A 35 -7.43 -1.91 13.94
C GLU A 35 -6.72 -0.58 14.23
N ASP A 36 -5.68 -0.25 13.46
CA ASP A 36 -4.85 0.94 13.68
C ASP A 36 -5.25 2.12 12.78
N MET A 37 -5.78 1.84 11.58
CA MET A 37 -6.06 2.83 10.54
C MET A 37 -7.24 2.39 9.66
N SER A 38 -8.18 3.28 9.38
CA SER A 38 -9.21 3.03 8.36
C SER A 38 -8.74 3.48 6.98
N ALA A 39 -9.31 2.90 5.93
CA ALA A 39 -9.08 3.35 4.55
C ALA A 39 -9.39 4.85 4.41
N SER A 40 -10.54 5.30 4.94
CA SER A 40 -10.96 6.71 4.88
C SER A 40 -9.96 7.66 5.53
N LYS A 41 -9.40 7.30 6.68
CA LYS A 41 -8.41 8.12 7.39
C LYS A 41 -7.07 8.16 6.66
N LEU A 42 -6.65 7.03 6.08
CA LEU A 42 -5.45 6.97 5.25
C LEU A 42 -5.60 7.84 3.99
N ILE A 43 -6.73 7.72 3.30
CA ILE A 43 -7.06 8.53 2.11
C ILE A 43 -7.07 10.02 2.49
N HIS A 44 -7.68 10.37 3.61
CA HIS A 44 -7.71 11.76 4.07
C HIS A 44 -6.29 12.31 4.28
N GLN A 45 -5.43 11.63 5.03
CA GLN A 45 -4.04 12.04 5.27
C GLN A 45 -3.22 12.16 3.97
N LEU A 46 -3.44 11.26 3.01
CA LEU A 46 -2.80 11.34 1.70
C LEU A 46 -3.31 12.53 0.91
N SER A 47 -4.63 12.78 0.93
CA SER A 47 -5.25 13.88 0.18
C SER A 47 -4.86 15.28 0.69
N GLU A 48 -4.50 15.41 1.97
CA GLU A 48 -4.00 16.67 2.53
C GLU A 48 -2.63 17.07 1.97
N LYS A 49 -1.80 16.08 1.62
CA LYS A 49 -0.41 16.29 1.18
C LYS A 49 -0.20 16.08 -0.31
N TYR A 50 -1.05 15.27 -0.94
CA TYR A 50 -0.88 14.82 -2.32
C TYR A 50 -2.20 14.93 -3.07
N ARG A 51 -2.10 15.34 -4.33
CA ARG A 51 -3.24 15.31 -5.25
C ARG A 51 -3.49 13.89 -5.73
N ILE A 52 -4.50 13.24 -5.18
CA ILE A 52 -4.95 11.91 -5.60
C ILE A 52 -5.71 12.05 -6.93
N ARG A 53 -5.27 11.32 -7.96
CA ARG A 53 -5.92 11.29 -9.27
C ARG A 53 -6.96 10.19 -9.38
N ASP A 54 -6.61 9.02 -8.85
CA ASP A 54 -7.42 7.81 -8.85
C ASP A 54 -7.12 7.02 -7.58
N LEU A 55 -8.08 6.23 -7.12
CA LEU A 55 -7.99 5.46 -5.88
C LEU A 55 -8.82 4.19 -5.98
N GLU A 56 -8.21 3.07 -5.60
CA GLU A 56 -8.89 1.80 -5.36
C GLU A 56 -8.70 1.38 -3.90
N VAL A 57 -9.76 0.88 -3.25
CA VAL A 57 -9.70 0.30 -1.91
C VAL A 57 -10.10 -1.16 -2.01
N GLN A 58 -9.16 -2.06 -1.73
CA GLN A 58 -9.39 -3.49 -1.71
C GLN A 58 -9.58 -3.97 -0.26
N ASP A 59 -10.68 -4.64 0.01
CA ASP A 59 -10.89 -5.39 1.25
C ASP A 59 -10.59 -6.86 0.96
N GLN A 60 -9.39 -7.32 1.29
CA GLN A 60 -9.08 -8.73 1.12
C GLN A 60 -9.88 -9.53 2.17
N PRO A 61 -10.75 -10.47 1.76
CA PRO A 61 -11.47 -11.30 2.71
C PRO A 61 -10.46 -12.08 3.56
N ILE A 62 -10.69 -12.10 4.88
CA ILE A 62 -9.88 -12.81 5.88
C ILE A 62 -9.64 -14.29 5.49
N GLU A 63 -10.58 -14.88 4.76
CA GLU A 63 -10.57 -16.28 4.33
C GLU A 63 -9.34 -16.67 3.50
N ASP A 64 -8.76 -15.75 2.72
CA ASP A 64 -7.55 -16.03 1.93
C ASP A 64 -6.25 -15.96 2.76
N VAL A 65 -6.22 -15.14 3.81
CA VAL A 65 -5.08 -15.06 4.74
C VAL A 65 -5.03 -16.31 5.63
N ILE A 66 -6.20 -16.81 6.05
CA ILE A 66 -6.31 -18.05 6.82
C ILE A 66 -5.78 -19.25 6.02
N ARG A 67 -6.06 -19.32 4.71
CA ARG A 67 -5.63 -20.45 3.86
C ARG A 67 -4.12 -20.66 3.86
N LYS A 68 -3.33 -19.58 3.76
CA LYS A 68 -1.85 -19.67 3.82
C LYS A 68 -1.34 -20.16 5.18
N ILE A 69 -1.96 -19.75 6.27
CA ILE A 69 -1.54 -20.15 7.62
C ILE A 69 -1.85 -21.64 7.88
N TYR A 70 -2.97 -22.16 7.36
CA TYR A 70 -3.31 -23.58 7.49
C TYR A 70 -2.45 -24.49 6.59
N GLU A 71 -2.06 -24.03 5.39
CA GLU A 71 -1.19 -24.81 4.50
C GLU A 71 0.22 -25.01 5.08
N GLU A 72 0.77 -24.03 5.80
CA GLU A 72 2.09 -24.14 6.44
C GLU A 72 2.10 -25.07 7.68
N GLN A 73 0.99 -25.17 8.41
CA GLN A 73 0.87 -26.03 9.60
C GLN A 73 0.67 -27.51 9.23
N SER A 74 0.16 -27.80 8.03
CA SER A 74 -0.10 -29.18 7.57
C SER A 74 1.18 -29.92 7.12
N LEU A 75 2.29 -29.21 6.91
CA LEU A 75 3.59 -29.79 6.52
C LEU A 75 4.46 -30.26 7.71
N TYR A 76 3.98 -30.10 8.95
CA TYR A 76 4.68 -30.49 10.18
C TYR A 76 4.00 -31.65 10.95
N ASN A 77 3.02 -32.32 10.35
CA ASN A 77 2.37 -33.51 10.92
C ASN A 77 2.47 -34.72 9.98
#